data_AF-A0A496X6Z8-F1
#
_entry.id   AF-A0A496X6Z8-F1
#
_cell.length_a   1.000
_cell.length_b   1.000
_cell.length_c   1.000
_cell.angle_alpha   90.00
_cell.angle_beta   90.00
_cell.angle_gamma   90.00
#
_symmetry.space_group_name_H-M   'P 1'
#
loop_
_entity.id
_entity.type
_entity.pdbx_description
1 polymer ?
#
loop_
_entity_poly.entity_id
_entity_poly.type
_entity_poly.pdbx_seq_one_letter_code
_entity_poly.pdbx_strand_id
1 'polypeptide(L)'
;MNKPVNPIVAAIVILYVVLIFGLKYWFEQQSLELPRPSLIQAHPQGGVVILLGLTLYHVDEAEGLISTIDLGALEITEMVGDFAFFANGDLLIRAETRSATLEEELMTARRLENQNYNSGKGQNMLYRCVLADHSCIAFTQQLPALSRTFRLHIDWSDDRVYLADTSRHRVLAFDKQGVLQSGQTGFKFPNQLRIYEDKLWVADTNHHSLSALSTDPDNFGETLESYITKAGKGWAWPSAFVKVGEDWWVDIMSNGMSDGKIIVFDQAWQRKSEVLLPDRADPIALEVFGKRVLISDWQNIAVYQFNQEGVRLPDLDVAVLSEQLSTVRDEAKFLNAMSQAMLALFVVSLMSGFFIALKMQKRAENEDGEDQSELSDSASTESTLAQKPQHKIPPEGMTFEVRKLVRAASTVGLPLMMAGQAPLLYLFKDQPEVFTKIGIPLLLLNIGFIAIWAPLRRLVNYQLRVYPNKLLVTDQDGQRKEVTYERLVWSKTSVMVKGLVIQISNPQGRELYKGLDDVLEPLLNKANKINEWTMFKHRWHSPDGVLKSLLVMVVFTIAALLYLEKASLLALLESFR
;
A
#
# COMPACT_ATOMS: atom_id res chain seq x y z
N MET A 1 -26.92 -23.66 13.42
CA MET A 1 -25.59 -23.13 13.85
C MET A 1 -25.68 -21.64 14.17
N ASN A 2 -26.40 -21.23 15.21
CA ASN A 2 -26.58 -19.81 15.57
C ASN A 2 -25.75 -19.43 16.80
N LYS A 3 -24.46 -19.81 16.84
CA LYS A 3 -23.58 -19.29 17.90
C LYS A 3 -23.20 -17.85 17.52
N PRO A 4 -23.57 -16.84 18.32
CA PRO A 4 -23.22 -15.46 18.02
C PRO A 4 -21.69 -15.31 18.05
N VAL A 5 -21.12 -14.74 16.98
CA VAL A 5 -19.69 -14.42 16.91
C VAL A 5 -19.38 -13.38 17.98
N ASN A 6 -18.30 -13.60 18.75
CA ASN A 6 -17.85 -12.60 19.73
C ASN A 6 -17.43 -11.32 18.98
N PRO A 7 -18.13 -10.19 19.17
CA PRO A 7 -17.85 -8.96 18.43
C PRO A 7 -16.44 -8.44 18.67
N ILE A 8 -15.85 -8.69 19.85
CA ILE A 8 -14.47 -8.28 20.17
C ILE A 8 -13.47 -9.09 19.35
N VAL A 9 -13.68 -10.41 19.24
CA VAL A 9 -12.80 -11.27 18.44
C VAL A 9 -12.90 -10.92 16.96
N ALA A 10 -14.12 -10.67 16.46
CA ALA A 10 -14.32 -10.21 15.09
C ALA A 10 -13.59 -8.89 14.84
N ALA A 11 -13.69 -7.91 15.76
CA ALA A 11 -12.99 -6.63 15.63
C ALA A 11 -11.46 -6.79 15.62
N ILE A 12 -10.90 -7.65 16.47
CA ILE A 12 -9.45 -7.91 16.50
C ILE A 12 -8.99 -8.55 15.18
N VAL A 13 -9.73 -9.53 14.66
CA VAL A 13 -9.42 -10.17 13.38
C VAL A 13 -9.48 -9.16 12.24
N ILE A 14 -10.53 -8.33 12.19
CA ILE A 14 -10.66 -7.28 11.16
C ILE A 14 -9.47 -6.30 11.25
N LEU A 15 -9.14 -5.81 12.43
CA LEU A 15 -8.01 -4.88 12.63
C LEU A 15 -6.69 -5.50 12.20
N TYR A 16 -6.45 -6.77 12.53
CA TYR A 16 -5.26 -7.51 12.12
C TYR A 16 -5.15 -7.64 10.60
N VAL A 17 -6.27 -7.97 9.93
CA VAL A 17 -6.33 -8.05 8.47
C VAL A 17 -6.05 -6.69 7.83
N VAL A 18 -6.72 -5.64 8.30
CA VAL A 18 -6.50 -4.26 7.82
C VAL A 18 -5.04 -3.84 8.00
N LEU A 19 -4.43 -4.15 9.16
CA LEU A 19 -3.03 -3.83 9.43
C LEU A 19 -2.08 -4.54 8.44
N ILE A 20 -2.27 -5.84 8.19
CA ILE A 20 -1.40 -6.59 7.28
C ILE A 20 -1.53 -6.08 5.84
N PHE A 21 -2.76 -5.94 5.36
CA PHE A 21 -2.97 -5.45 3.99
C PHE A 21 -2.54 -3.98 3.83
N GLY A 22 -2.73 -3.16 4.87
CA GLY A 22 -2.23 -1.79 4.92
C GLY A 22 -0.70 -1.73 4.81
N LEU A 23 0.01 -2.54 5.61
CA LEU A 23 1.48 -2.63 5.53
C LEU A 23 1.95 -3.18 4.18
N LYS A 24 1.30 -4.23 3.66
CA LYS A 24 1.61 -4.78 2.34
C LYS A 24 1.50 -3.69 1.26
N TYR A 25 0.38 -3.00 1.20
CA TYR A 25 0.14 -1.94 0.23
C TYR A 25 1.12 -0.78 0.40
N TRP A 26 1.44 -0.43 1.65
CA TRP A 26 2.45 0.59 1.95
C TRP A 26 3.84 0.20 1.39
N PHE A 27 4.31 -1.03 1.61
CA PHE A 27 5.59 -1.49 1.04
C PHE A 27 5.59 -1.48 -0.49
N GLU A 28 4.48 -1.88 -1.13
CA GLU A 28 4.33 -1.82 -2.58
C GLU A 28 4.39 -0.38 -3.09
N GLN A 29 3.67 0.53 -2.44
CA GLN A 29 3.66 1.94 -2.78
C GLN A 29 5.05 2.57 -2.64
N GLN A 30 5.74 2.32 -1.54
CA GLN A 30 7.13 2.77 -1.35
C GLN A 30 8.06 2.21 -2.45
N SER A 31 7.84 0.96 -2.88
CA SER A 31 8.65 0.39 -3.98
C SER A 31 8.38 1.06 -5.33
N LEU A 32 7.18 1.59 -5.55
CA LEU A 32 6.81 2.32 -6.77
C LEU A 32 7.36 3.76 -6.77
N GLU A 33 7.54 4.35 -5.60
CA GLU A 33 8.11 5.70 -5.42
C GLU A 33 9.63 5.76 -5.55
N LEU A 34 10.31 4.62 -5.55
CA LEU A 34 11.76 4.56 -5.76
C LEU A 34 12.16 5.18 -7.11
N PRO A 35 13.28 5.92 -7.18
CA PRO A 35 13.70 6.56 -8.42
C PRO A 35 14.12 5.50 -9.43
N ARG A 36 13.41 5.40 -10.56
CA ARG A 36 13.67 4.41 -11.62
C ARG A 36 14.13 5.09 -12.90
N PRO A 37 15.02 4.46 -13.69
CA PRO A 37 15.35 4.95 -15.02
C PRO A 37 14.07 4.88 -15.86
N SER A 38 13.56 6.04 -16.26
CA SER A 38 12.25 6.12 -16.93
C SER A 38 12.41 6.62 -18.36
N LEU A 39 12.93 7.83 -18.51
CA LEU A 39 13.07 8.52 -19.79
C LEU A 39 14.53 8.62 -20.21
N ILE A 40 14.75 8.53 -21.52
CA ILE A 40 16.04 8.74 -22.16
C ILE A 40 15.79 9.68 -23.34
N GLN A 41 16.57 10.76 -23.44
CA GLN A 41 16.49 11.73 -24.53
C GLN A 41 17.88 12.04 -25.05
N ALA A 42 18.02 12.20 -26.37
CA ALA A 42 19.24 12.75 -26.95
C ALA A 42 19.47 14.21 -26.49
N HIS A 43 20.74 14.60 -26.37
CA HIS A 43 21.12 15.98 -26.03
C HIS A 43 21.77 16.68 -27.24
N PRO A 44 21.48 17.96 -27.50
CA PRO A 44 21.96 18.69 -28.68
C PRO A 44 23.49 18.79 -28.77
N GLN A 45 24.18 18.72 -27.63
CA GLN A 45 25.64 18.73 -27.56
C GLN A 45 26.26 17.33 -27.73
N GLY A 46 25.46 16.35 -28.14
CA GLY A 46 25.82 14.94 -28.14
C GLY A 46 25.55 14.28 -26.80
N GLY A 47 25.60 12.95 -26.79
CA GLY A 47 25.25 12.19 -25.60
C GLY A 47 23.76 11.88 -25.48
N VAL A 48 23.40 11.26 -24.36
CA VAL A 48 22.02 11.06 -23.92
C VAL A 48 21.84 11.58 -22.50
N VAL A 49 20.61 11.96 -22.18
CA VAL A 49 20.22 12.33 -20.83
C VAL A 49 19.21 11.32 -20.31
N ILE A 50 19.52 10.73 -19.15
CA ILE A 50 18.71 9.69 -18.51
C ILE A 50 18.09 10.28 -17.26
N LEU A 51 16.77 10.17 -17.13
CA LEU A 51 16.05 10.57 -15.93
C LEU A 51 15.98 9.43 -14.93
N LEU A 52 16.45 9.69 -13.71
CA LEU A 52 16.35 8.81 -12.55
C LEU A 52 15.82 9.63 -11.37
N GLY A 53 14.54 9.41 -11.01
CA GLY A 53 13.87 10.23 -9.98
C GLY A 53 13.68 11.69 -10.45
N LEU A 54 14.30 12.63 -9.74
CA LEU A 54 14.32 14.06 -10.07
C LEU A 54 15.70 14.52 -10.56
N THR A 55 16.54 13.59 -11.02
CA THR A 55 17.89 13.90 -11.48
C THR A 55 18.08 13.44 -12.92
N LEU A 56 18.59 14.34 -13.75
CA LEU A 56 18.95 14.06 -15.13
C LEU A 56 20.47 13.82 -15.21
N TYR A 57 20.87 12.67 -15.76
CA TYR A 57 22.27 12.29 -15.94
C TYR A 57 22.64 12.41 -17.42
N HIS A 58 23.51 13.35 -17.77
CA HIS A 58 24.01 13.54 -19.14
C HIS A 58 25.27 12.70 -19.36
N VAL A 59 25.17 11.73 -20.26
CA VAL A 59 26.20 10.71 -20.52
C VAL A 59 26.69 10.81 -21.96
N ASP A 60 28.00 10.80 -22.17
CA ASP A 60 28.64 10.80 -23.49
C ASP A 60 28.77 9.39 -24.09
N GLU A 61 29.07 9.31 -25.39
CA GLU A 61 29.22 8.02 -26.09
C GLU A 61 30.31 7.10 -25.52
N ALA A 62 31.28 7.63 -24.77
CA ALA A 62 32.31 6.86 -24.08
C ALA A 62 31.87 6.36 -22.70
N GLU A 63 30.59 6.52 -22.34
CA GLU A 63 30.02 6.23 -21.01
C GLU A 63 30.62 7.11 -19.90
N GLY A 64 31.10 8.30 -20.27
CA GLY A 64 31.49 9.35 -19.34
C GLY A 64 30.29 10.16 -18.88
N LEU A 65 30.21 10.46 -17.57
CA LEU A 65 29.25 11.43 -17.04
C LEU A 65 29.74 12.84 -17.39
N ILE A 66 28.99 13.55 -18.25
CA ILE A 66 29.27 14.95 -18.61
C ILE A 66 28.77 15.88 -17.51
N SER A 67 27.50 15.72 -17.13
CA SER A 67 26.85 16.58 -16.14
C SER A 67 25.67 15.90 -15.46
N THR A 68 25.28 16.46 -14.32
CA THR A 68 24.10 16.05 -13.57
C THR A 68 23.25 17.29 -13.33
N ILE A 69 21.96 17.22 -13.66
CA ILE A 69 21.01 18.31 -13.44
C ILE A 69 20.02 17.84 -12.38
N ASP A 70 20.07 18.46 -11.20
CA ASP A 70 19.09 18.28 -10.15
C ASP A 70 17.86 19.14 -10.45
N LEU A 71 16.72 18.51 -10.73
CA LEU A 71 15.48 19.23 -11.00
C LEU A 71 14.95 19.95 -9.75
N GLY A 72 15.33 19.50 -8.55
CA GLY A 72 15.02 20.22 -7.31
C GLY A 72 15.64 21.62 -7.26
N ALA A 73 16.83 21.79 -7.85
CA ALA A 73 17.48 23.11 -7.98
C ALA A 73 16.74 24.06 -8.94
N LEU A 74 15.80 23.53 -9.74
CA LEU A 74 14.90 24.29 -10.61
C LEU A 74 13.49 24.44 -10.01
N GLU A 75 13.33 24.17 -8.71
CA GLU A 75 12.04 24.16 -8.00
C GLU A 75 11.04 23.13 -8.56
N ILE A 76 11.52 22.07 -9.22
CA ILE A 76 10.68 20.98 -9.73
C ILE A 76 10.70 19.84 -8.71
N THR A 77 9.57 19.65 -8.03
CA THR A 77 9.42 18.63 -6.98
C THR A 77 8.81 17.32 -7.47
N GLU A 78 8.25 17.29 -8.68
CA GLU A 78 7.62 16.09 -9.25
C GLU A 78 7.75 16.09 -10.78
N MET A 79 8.19 14.95 -11.34
CA MET A 79 8.19 14.74 -12.79
C MET A 79 6.90 14.05 -13.22
N VAL A 80 6.13 14.71 -14.08
CA VAL A 80 5.02 14.10 -14.83
C VAL A 80 5.23 14.38 -16.31
N GLY A 81 5.12 13.32 -17.13
CA GLY A 81 5.22 13.42 -18.58
C GLY A 81 6.63 13.20 -19.09
N ASP A 82 7.14 14.16 -19.85
CA ASP A 82 8.40 14.05 -20.61
C ASP A 82 9.20 15.35 -20.51
N PHE A 83 10.46 15.29 -20.94
CA PHE A 83 11.33 16.45 -21.10
C PHE A 83 12.01 16.42 -22.47
N ALA A 84 12.48 17.58 -22.93
CA ALA A 84 13.26 17.68 -24.15
C ALA A 84 14.23 18.86 -24.07
N PHE A 85 15.23 18.88 -24.94
CA PHE A 85 16.19 19.97 -25.02
C PHE A 85 16.01 20.78 -26.30
N PHE A 86 16.12 22.10 -26.20
CA PHE A 86 16.29 22.97 -27.35
C PHE A 86 17.71 22.84 -27.91
N ALA A 87 17.95 23.27 -29.15
CA ALA A 87 19.26 23.19 -29.80
C ALA A 87 20.36 23.91 -29.01
N ASN A 88 20.01 24.93 -28.21
CA ASN A 88 20.94 25.66 -27.35
C ASN A 88 21.22 24.97 -25.99
N GLY A 89 20.59 23.83 -25.71
CA GLY A 89 20.73 23.10 -24.44
C GLY A 89 19.74 23.52 -23.34
N ASP A 90 18.82 24.46 -23.61
CA ASP A 90 17.76 24.77 -22.65
C ASP A 90 16.83 23.55 -22.47
N LEU A 91 16.39 23.32 -21.24
CA LEU A 91 15.51 22.22 -20.89
C LEU A 91 14.04 22.66 -20.99
N LEU A 92 13.22 21.93 -21.73
CA LEU A 92 11.76 22.03 -21.70
C LEU A 92 11.19 20.91 -20.83
N ILE A 93 10.47 21.28 -19.78
CA ILE A 93 9.91 20.32 -18.82
C ILE A 93 8.63 20.85 -18.18
N ARG A 94 7.75 19.97 -17.68
CA ARG A 94 6.64 20.39 -16.81
C ARG A 94 7.19 20.68 -15.41
N ALA A 95 6.91 21.86 -14.89
CA ALA A 95 7.15 22.20 -13.49
C ALA A 95 5.82 22.38 -12.76
N GLU A 96 5.76 21.86 -11.55
CA GLU A 96 4.70 22.14 -10.59
C GLU A 96 5.25 23.10 -9.54
N THR A 97 4.92 24.37 -9.64
CA THR A 97 5.47 25.41 -8.74
C THR A 97 4.80 25.43 -7.37
N ARG A 98 3.86 24.51 -7.09
CA ARG A 98 3.12 24.47 -5.82
C ARG A 98 2.72 23.05 -5.47
N SER A 99 3.10 22.61 -4.27
CA SER A 99 2.60 21.37 -3.68
C SER A 99 1.08 21.42 -3.50
N ALA A 100 0.39 20.36 -3.95
CA ALA A 100 -1.02 20.16 -3.68
C ALA A 100 -1.26 20.18 -2.17
N THR A 101 -2.31 20.87 -1.72
CA THR A 101 -2.70 20.81 -0.31
C THR A 101 -3.39 19.48 -0.02
N LEU A 102 -3.33 19.00 1.23
CA LEU A 102 -4.00 17.75 1.66
C LEU A 102 -5.48 17.68 1.22
N GLU A 103 -6.17 18.82 1.19
CA GLU A 103 -7.56 18.91 0.72
C GLU A 103 -7.68 18.57 -0.77
N GLU A 104 -6.76 19.06 -1.60
CA GLU A 104 -6.72 18.81 -3.05
C GLU A 104 -6.38 17.35 -3.35
N GLU A 105 -5.46 16.76 -2.57
CA GLU A 105 -5.14 15.33 -2.64
C GLU A 105 -6.35 14.46 -2.23
N LEU A 106 -7.05 14.82 -1.15
CA LEU A 106 -8.26 14.10 -0.71
C LEU A 106 -9.39 14.20 -1.73
N MET A 107 -9.55 15.37 -2.37
CA MET A 107 -10.54 15.59 -3.42
C MET A 107 -10.19 14.82 -4.70
N THR A 108 -8.90 14.76 -5.06
CA THR A 108 -8.38 13.93 -6.16
C THR A 108 -8.63 12.45 -5.89
N ALA A 109 -8.35 11.98 -4.66
CA ALA A 109 -8.58 10.60 -4.23
C ALA A 109 -10.07 10.23 -4.23
N ARG A 110 -10.95 11.19 -3.94
CA ARG A 110 -12.40 10.97 -3.94
C ARG A 110 -12.99 10.76 -5.33
N ARG A 111 -12.24 11.02 -6.43
CA ARG A 111 -12.64 10.72 -7.84
C ARG A 111 -14.12 10.99 -8.16
N LEU A 112 -14.73 11.93 -7.45
CA LEU A 112 -16.11 12.34 -7.62
C LEU A 112 -16.05 13.60 -8.48
N GLU A 113 -16.40 13.39 -9.75
CA GLU A 113 -16.59 14.37 -10.81
C GLU A 113 -15.35 14.95 -11.52
N ASN A 114 -15.21 14.46 -12.74
CA ASN A 114 -14.19 14.71 -13.75
C ASN A 114 -14.38 16.05 -14.50
N GLN A 115 -14.90 17.11 -13.88
CA GLN A 115 -15.19 18.36 -14.61
C GLN A 115 -14.62 19.59 -13.93
N ASN A 116 -13.64 20.20 -14.61
CA ASN A 116 -13.14 21.55 -14.38
C ASN A 116 -12.49 21.76 -13.01
N TYR A 117 -11.50 20.92 -12.66
CA TYR A 117 -10.45 21.41 -11.78
C TYR A 117 -9.75 22.55 -12.52
N ASN A 118 -10.25 23.77 -12.35
CA ASN A 118 -9.58 25.01 -12.71
C ASN A 118 -8.38 25.14 -11.77
N SER A 119 -7.38 24.28 -11.96
CA SER A 119 -6.03 24.48 -11.43
C SER A 119 -5.68 25.94 -11.72
N GLY A 120 -5.36 26.69 -10.67
CA GLY A 120 -5.19 28.14 -10.76
C GLY A 120 -4.24 28.48 -11.92
N LYS A 121 -4.53 29.58 -12.64
CA LYS A 121 -3.66 30.08 -13.72
C LYS A 121 -2.19 30.00 -13.28
N GLY A 122 -1.40 29.18 -13.96
CA GLY A 122 0.03 29.02 -13.66
C GLY A 122 0.48 27.65 -13.16
N GLN A 123 -0.43 26.75 -12.77
CA GLN A 123 -0.05 25.41 -12.29
C GLN A 123 0.09 24.40 -13.44
N ASN A 124 1.08 23.51 -13.33
CA ASN A 124 1.26 22.35 -14.21
C ASN A 124 1.40 22.71 -15.69
N MET A 125 2.22 23.72 -15.96
CA MET A 125 2.55 24.20 -17.31
C MET A 125 3.94 23.71 -17.72
N LEU A 126 4.25 23.85 -19.01
CA LEU A 126 5.61 23.66 -19.51
C LEU A 126 6.45 24.90 -19.19
N TYR A 127 7.68 24.66 -18.77
CA TYR A 127 8.69 25.68 -18.51
C TYR A 127 9.91 25.40 -19.36
N ARG A 128 10.48 26.48 -19.91
CA ARG A 128 11.80 26.49 -20.52
C ARG A 128 12.79 26.97 -19.47
N CYS A 129 13.76 26.13 -19.15
CA CYS A 129 14.76 26.33 -18.12
C CYS A 129 16.14 26.51 -18.73
N VAL A 130 16.78 27.63 -18.42
CA VAL A 130 18.18 27.90 -18.74
C VAL A 130 19.02 27.31 -17.63
N LEU A 131 19.68 26.19 -17.91
CA LEU A 131 20.36 25.37 -16.90
C LEU A 131 21.52 26.09 -16.22
N ALA A 132 22.26 26.94 -16.95
CA ALA A 132 23.38 27.70 -16.40
C ALA A 132 22.94 28.68 -15.30
N ASP A 133 21.75 29.27 -15.46
CA ASP A 133 21.23 30.31 -14.57
C ASP A 133 20.22 29.77 -13.54
N HIS A 134 19.90 28.47 -13.60
CA HIS A 134 18.82 27.84 -12.84
C HIS A 134 17.48 28.61 -12.93
N SER A 135 17.20 29.17 -14.11
CA SER A 135 16.07 30.06 -14.33
C SER A 135 15.05 29.40 -15.26
N CYS A 136 13.80 29.27 -14.80
CA CYS A 136 12.70 28.69 -15.56
C CYS A 136 11.62 29.73 -15.85
N ILE A 137 11.23 29.86 -17.12
CA ILE A 137 10.11 30.69 -17.55
C ILE A 137 9.01 29.84 -18.16
N ALA A 138 7.74 30.22 -17.96
CA ALA A 138 6.62 29.53 -18.58
C ALA A 138 6.79 29.55 -20.10
N PHE A 139 6.82 28.36 -20.71
CA PHE A 139 7.01 28.20 -22.15
C PHE A 139 5.76 28.63 -22.91
N THR A 140 4.57 28.23 -22.45
CA THR A 140 3.31 28.61 -23.09
C THR A 140 2.20 28.83 -22.07
N GLN A 141 1.33 29.79 -22.36
CA GLN A 141 0.09 30.03 -21.61
C GLN A 141 -1.16 29.51 -22.34
N GLN A 142 -0.98 28.94 -23.54
CA GLN A 142 -2.07 28.47 -24.39
C GLN A 142 -2.49 27.03 -24.08
N LEU A 143 -1.72 26.33 -23.25
CA LEU A 143 -2.03 24.98 -22.79
C LEU A 143 -2.89 25.00 -21.53
N PRO A 144 -3.92 24.14 -21.42
CA PRO A 144 -4.47 23.79 -20.13
C PRO A 144 -3.42 23.06 -19.29
N ALA A 145 -3.62 23.00 -17.97
CA ALA A 145 -2.74 22.26 -17.07
C ALA A 145 -2.52 20.81 -17.56
N LEU A 146 -1.25 20.41 -17.60
CA LEU A 146 -0.80 19.06 -17.91
C LEU A 146 -0.75 18.26 -16.61
N SER A 147 -1.91 17.81 -16.15
CA SER A 147 -2.06 17.02 -14.91
C SER A 147 -1.87 15.51 -15.11
N ARG A 148 -1.51 15.08 -16.33
CA ARG A 148 -1.30 13.68 -16.71
C ARG A 148 -0.11 13.58 -17.66
N THR A 149 0.28 12.35 -17.99
CA THR A 149 1.34 12.07 -18.93
C THR A 149 1.13 12.78 -20.27
N PHE A 150 2.23 13.28 -20.81
CA PHE A 150 2.37 13.86 -22.14
C PHE A 150 3.75 13.50 -22.66
N ARG A 151 4.00 13.72 -23.96
CA ARG A 151 5.34 13.53 -24.56
C ARG A 151 5.78 14.74 -25.33
N LEU A 152 7.10 14.93 -25.40
CA LEU A 152 7.72 16.05 -26.08
C LEU A 152 8.68 15.56 -27.15
N HIS A 153 8.78 16.35 -28.21
CA HIS A 153 9.88 16.28 -29.15
C HIS A 153 10.19 17.70 -29.62
N ILE A 154 11.48 18.03 -29.76
CA ILE A 154 11.92 19.33 -30.28
C ILE A 154 12.76 19.05 -31.52
N ASP A 155 12.39 19.70 -32.63
CA ASP A 155 13.20 19.71 -33.84
C ASP A 155 14.33 20.72 -33.67
N TRP A 156 15.58 20.27 -33.62
CA TRP A 156 16.73 21.16 -33.42
C TRP A 156 17.08 22.01 -34.64
N SER A 157 16.47 21.76 -35.81
CA SER A 157 16.72 22.58 -37.00
C SER A 157 16.09 23.97 -36.89
N ASP A 158 14.93 24.08 -36.24
CA ASP A 158 14.18 25.34 -36.07
C ASP A 158 13.65 25.59 -34.63
N ASP A 159 13.96 24.69 -33.69
CA ASP A 159 13.48 24.66 -32.31
C ASP A 159 11.95 24.55 -32.18
N ARG A 160 11.26 23.97 -33.18
CA ARG A 160 9.82 23.71 -33.10
C ARG A 160 9.54 22.59 -32.09
N VAL A 161 8.53 22.81 -31.25
CA VAL A 161 8.15 21.89 -30.18
C VAL A 161 6.87 21.16 -30.55
N TYR A 162 6.92 19.84 -30.52
CA TYR A 162 5.78 18.97 -30.68
C TYR A 162 5.39 18.35 -29.35
N LEU A 163 4.10 18.35 -29.05
CA LEU A 163 3.56 17.80 -27.81
C LEU A 163 2.44 16.80 -28.11
N ALA A 164 2.55 15.61 -27.53
CA ALA A 164 1.46 14.64 -27.48
C ALA A 164 0.72 14.82 -26.14
N ASP A 165 -0.48 15.39 -26.19
CA ASP A 165 -1.36 15.52 -25.03
C ASP A 165 -2.13 14.21 -24.89
N THR A 166 -1.47 13.22 -24.28
CA THR A 166 -1.97 11.83 -24.17
C THR A 166 -3.40 11.80 -23.61
N SER A 167 -3.66 12.63 -22.59
CA SER A 167 -4.95 12.70 -21.89
C SER A 167 -6.09 13.30 -22.71
N ARG A 168 -5.77 14.20 -23.66
CA ARG A 168 -6.75 14.86 -24.52
C ARG A 168 -6.69 14.39 -25.97
N HIS A 169 -5.97 13.30 -26.23
CA HIS A 169 -6.03 12.56 -27.49
C HIS A 169 -5.70 13.43 -28.72
N ARG A 170 -4.66 14.26 -28.58
CA ARG A 170 -4.24 15.24 -29.59
C ARG A 170 -2.73 15.43 -29.63
N VAL A 171 -2.24 15.92 -30.75
CA VAL A 171 -0.86 16.35 -30.97
C VAL A 171 -0.87 17.84 -31.30
N LEU A 172 0.06 18.60 -30.73
CA LEU A 172 0.15 20.04 -30.86
C LEU A 172 1.55 20.43 -31.34
N ALA A 173 1.64 21.53 -32.09
CA ALA A 173 2.92 22.13 -32.48
C ALA A 173 3.00 23.58 -31.99
N PHE A 174 4.15 23.92 -31.42
CA PHE A 174 4.50 25.25 -30.95
C PHE A 174 5.77 25.71 -31.62
N ASP A 175 5.90 27.01 -31.85
CA ASP A 175 7.21 27.57 -32.17
C ASP A 175 8.14 27.55 -30.94
N LYS A 176 9.40 27.95 -31.15
CA LYS A 176 10.42 28.01 -30.10
C LYS A 176 10.14 29.03 -28.98
N GLN A 177 9.17 29.93 -29.18
CA GLN A 177 8.67 30.89 -28.19
C GLN A 177 7.46 30.34 -27.40
N GLY A 178 6.95 29.16 -27.77
CA GLY A 178 5.79 28.54 -27.14
C GLY A 178 4.44 29.10 -27.60
N VAL A 179 4.40 29.77 -28.77
CA VAL A 179 3.14 30.13 -29.41
C VAL A 179 2.59 28.88 -30.11
N LEU A 180 1.34 28.52 -29.81
CA LEU A 180 0.66 27.41 -30.48
C LEU A 180 0.46 27.78 -31.95
N GLN A 181 1.03 26.98 -32.85
CA GLN A 181 0.91 27.18 -34.29
C GLN A 181 -0.23 26.34 -34.86
N SER A 182 -0.32 25.07 -34.43
CA SER A 182 -1.30 24.12 -34.97
C SER A 182 -1.57 22.97 -33.99
N GLY A 183 -2.63 22.21 -34.26
CA GLY A 183 -3.03 21.09 -33.44
C GLY A 183 -3.92 20.10 -34.19
N GLN A 184 -3.70 18.82 -33.96
CA GLN A 184 -4.43 17.73 -34.58
C GLN A 184 -5.05 16.82 -33.52
N THR A 185 -6.31 16.47 -33.72
CA THR A 185 -7.06 15.55 -32.85
C THR A 185 -7.30 14.21 -33.54
N GLY A 186 -7.87 13.25 -32.82
CA GLY A 186 -8.26 11.94 -33.39
C GLY A 186 -7.31 10.80 -33.07
N PHE A 187 -6.21 11.07 -32.36
CA PHE A 187 -5.35 10.04 -31.77
C PHE A 187 -6.03 9.36 -30.58
N LYS A 188 -5.48 8.26 -30.08
CA LYS A 188 -5.91 7.67 -28.80
C LYS A 188 -4.70 7.27 -27.98
N PHE A 189 -4.45 8.04 -26.93
CA PHE A 189 -3.27 7.94 -26.07
C PHE A 189 -1.96 8.00 -26.86
N PRO A 190 -1.68 9.11 -27.58
CA PRO A 190 -0.38 9.28 -28.23
C PRO A 190 0.74 9.27 -27.17
N ASN A 191 1.66 8.30 -27.25
CA ASN A 191 2.62 7.97 -26.18
C ASN A 191 4.10 8.18 -26.53
N GLN A 192 4.43 8.58 -27.76
CA GLN A 192 5.75 9.13 -28.11
C GLN A 192 5.67 9.92 -29.42
N LEU A 193 6.56 10.90 -29.57
CA LEU A 193 6.77 11.70 -30.76
C LEU A 193 8.25 11.66 -31.17
N ARG A 194 8.54 11.50 -32.46
CA ARG A 194 9.90 11.63 -33.02
C ARG A 194 9.82 12.17 -34.45
N ILE A 195 10.79 12.96 -34.88
CA ILE A 195 10.95 13.30 -36.29
C ILE A 195 11.93 12.34 -36.95
N TYR A 196 11.51 11.78 -38.09
CA TYR A 196 12.36 11.05 -39.01
C TYR A 196 11.97 11.43 -40.44
N GLU A 197 12.96 11.82 -41.25
CA GLU A 197 12.75 12.17 -42.67
C GLU A 197 11.65 13.23 -42.85
N ASP A 198 11.73 14.31 -42.08
CA ASP A 198 10.79 15.45 -42.07
C ASP A 198 9.33 15.11 -41.70
N LYS A 199 9.07 13.88 -41.23
CA LYS A 199 7.75 13.42 -40.77
C LYS A 199 7.73 13.31 -39.26
N LEU A 200 6.63 13.75 -38.64
CA LEU A 200 6.40 13.55 -37.21
C LEU A 200 5.74 12.19 -37.00
N TRP A 201 6.50 11.25 -36.46
CA TRP A 201 6.02 9.93 -36.10
C TRP A 201 5.41 9.93 -34.70
N VAL A 202 4.29 9.20 -34.56
CA VAL A 202 3.51 9.12 -33.32
C VAL A 202 3.18 7.68 -32.99
N ALA A 203 3.47 7.28 -31.74
CA ALA A 203 2.93 6.05 -31.15
C ALA A 203 1.46 6.25 -30.76
N ASP A 204 0.53 5.92 -31.66
CA ASP A 204 -0.91 6.00 -31.44
C ASP A 204 -1.40 4.73 -30.75
N THR A 205 -1.13 4.64 -29.44
CA THR A 205 -1.16 3.41 -28.65
C THR A 205 -2.47 2.64 -28.76
N ASN A 206 -3.62 3.30 -28.60
CA ASN A 206 -4.91 2.61 -28.62
C ASN A 206 -5.47 2.39 -30.04
N HIS A 207 -4.82 2.96 -31.07
CA HIS A 207 -5.00 2.51 -32.44
C HIS A 207 -4.05 1.38 -32.82
N HIS A 208 -3.15 0.97 -31.91
CA HIS A 208 -2.18 -0.09 -32.08
C HIS A 208 -1.25 0.15 -33.28
N SER A 209 -0.91 1.42 -33.52
CA SER A 209 -0.19 1.83 -34.73
C SER A 209 0.90 2.86 -34.45
N LEU A 210 1.88 2.90 -35.36
CA LEU A 210 2.73 4.07 -35.58
C LEU A 210 2.22 4.83 -36.79
N SER A 211 2.03 6.14 -36.63
CA SER A 211 1.51 7.02 -37.69
C SER A 211 2.51 8.14 -37.97
N ALA A 212 2.82 8.35 -39.24
CA ALA A 212 3.63 9.47 -39.72
C ALA A 212 2.73 10.63 -40.12
N LEU A 213 3.03 11.82 -39.60
CA LEU A 213 2.23 13.01 -39.78
C LEU A 213 3.01 14.08 -40.54
N SER A 214 2.31 14.92 -41.28
CA SER A 214 2.89 16.14 -41.84
C SER A 214 3.29 17.11 -40.73
N THR A 215 4.48 17.69 -40.87
CA THR A 215 5.03 18.76 -40.01
C THR A 215 4.81 20.16 -40.63
N ASP A 216 4.37 20.23 -41.88
CA ASP A 216 4.11 21.49 -42.58
C ASP A 216 2.93 22.24 -41.90
N PRO A 217 3.09 23.55 -41.58
CA PRO A 217 2.04 24.33 -40.93
C PRO A 217 0.66 24.29 -41.61
N ASP A 218 0.62 24.22 -42.94
CA ASP A 218 -0.63 24.32 -43.71
C ASP A 218 -1.47 23.03 -43.65
N ASN A 219 -0.83 21.87 -43.42
CA ASN A 219 -1.49 20.57 -43.30
C ASN A 219 -1.01 19.77 -42.07
N PHE A 220 -0.60 20.47 -41.01
CA PHE A 220 -0.05 19.84 -39.82
C PHE A 220 -0.97 18.75 -39.27
N GLY A 221 -0.39 17.58 -39.01
CA GLY A 221 -1.11 16.44 -38.46
C GLY A 221 -1.88 15.61 -39.49
N GLU A 222 -1.86 15.97 -40.78
CA GLU A 222 -2.31 15.08 -41.85
C GLU A 222 -1.56 13.75 -41.76
N THR A 223 -2.28 12.63 -41.67
CA THR A 223 -1.66 11.31 -41.61
C THR A 223 -1.19 10.91 -42.99
N LEU A 224 0.14 10.89 -43.16
CA LEU A 224 0.80 10.51 -44.40
C LEU A 224 0.87 8.98 -44.52
N GLU A 225 1.19 8.32 -43.42
CA GLU A 225 1.36 6.87 -43.34
C GLU A 225 0.91 6.35 -41.97
N SER A 226 0.45 5.10 -41.90
CA SER A 226 0.11 4.45 -40.63
C SER A 226 0.27 2.94 -40.72
N TYR A 227 0.90 2.35 -39.71
CA TYR A 227 1.27 0.94 -39.68
C TYR A 227 0.89 0.29 -38.36
N ILE A 228 0.25 -0.88 -38.41
CA ILE A 228 -0.17 -1.63 -37.23
C ILE A 228 1.03 -2.35 -36.61
N THR A 229 1.29 -2.13 -35.32
CA THR A 229 2.47 -2.62 -34.60
C THR A 229 2.08 -3.58 -33.47
N LYS A 230 1.57 -4.77 -33.84
CA LYS A 230 1.19 -5.81 -32.86
C LYS A 230 2.25 -6.89 -32.76
N ALA A 231 2.55 -7.34 -31.53
CA ALA A 231 3.52 -8.40 -31.26
C ALA A 231 2.89 -9.79 -31.06
N GLY A 232 1.55 -9.87 -30.96
CA GLY A 232 0.82 -11.12 -30.79
C GLY A 232 -0.48 -10.94 -30.01
N LYS A 233 -1.07 -12.03 -29.52
CA LYS A 233 -2.26 -11.98 -28.67
C LYS A 233 -1.90 -11.39 -27.31
N GLY A 234 -2.42 -10.21 -27.00
CA GLY A 234 -2.22 -9.53 -25.73
C GLY A 234 -1.11 -8.48 -25.72
N TRP A 235 -0.34 -8.33 -26.80
CA TRP A 235 0.66 -7.27 -26.99
C TRP A 235 0.33 -6.47 -28.24
N ALA A 236 -0.25 -5.30 -28.03
CA ALA A 236 -0.78 -4.47 -29.11
C ALA A 236 -0.60 -2.97 -28.89
N TRP A 237 0.00 -2.54 -27.79
CA TRP A 237 -0.04 -1.14 -27.34
C TRP A 237 1.35 -0.51 -27.53
N PRO A 238 1.66 0.08 -28.69
CA PRO A 238 2.95 0.72 -28.90
C PRO A 238 3.10 1.89 -27.91
N SER A 239 4.16 1.86 -27.11
CA SER A 239 4.47 2.85 -26.05
C SER A 239 5.65 3.73 -26.44
N ALA A 240 6.66 3.13 -27.08
CA ALA A 240 7.86 3.81 -27.55
C ALA A 240 8.38 3.18 -28.85
N PHE A 241 9.20 3.91 -29.59
CA PHE A 241 9.83 3.49 -30.83
C PHE A 241 11.09 4.32 -31.11
N VAL A 242 11.98 3.74 -31.92
CA VAL A 242 13.18 4.39 -32.42
C VAL A 242 13.57 3.80 -33.78
N LYS A 243 14.08 4.62 -34.70
CA LYS A 243 14.64 4.15 -35.98
C LYS A 243 16.12 3.80 -35.80
N VAL A 244 16.51 2.58 -36.18
CA VAL A 244 17.87 2.04 -36.05
C VAL A 244 18.37 1.63 -37.42
N GLY A 245 19.16 2.50 -38.06
CA GLY A 245 19.46 2.36 -39.48
C GLY A 245 18.17 2.43 -40.29
N GLU A 246 17.83 1.34 -40.97
CA GLU A 246 16.60 1.23 -41.78
C GLU A 246 15.46 0.49 -41.08
N ASP A 247 15.72 -0.10 -39.91
CA ASP A 247 14.73 -0.85 -39.15
C ASP A 247 14.04 0.05 -38.10
N TRP A 248 12.80 -0.30 -37.77
CA TRP A 248 12.01 0.33 -36.71
C TRP A 248 11.96 -0.59 -35.50
N TRP A 249 12.47 -0.11 -34.37
CA TRP A 249 12.36 -0.82 -33.09
C TRP A 249 11.18 -0.22 -32.34
N VAL A 250 10.21 -1.05 -31.98
CA VAL A 250 8.97 -0.60 -31.35
C VAL A 250 8.75 -1.38 -30.07
N ASP A 251 8.63 -0.66 -28.95
CA ASP A 251 8.14 -1.20 -27.70
C ASP A 251 6.62 -1.34 -27.75
N ILE A 252 6.16 -2.57 -27.58
CA ILE A 252 4.75 -2.95 -27.63
C ILE A 252 4.39 -3.57 -26.29
N MET A 253 3.61 -2.83 -25.51
CA MET A 253 3.16 -3.25 -24.19
C MET A 253 2.09 -4.33 -24.24
N SER A 254 1.97 -5.09 -23.15
CA SER A 254 0.85 -6.02 -22.94
C SER A 254 -0.45 -5.26 -22.58
N ASN A 255 -1.59 -5.96 -22.53
CA ASN A 255 -2.87 -5.39 -22.10
C ASN A 255 -2.85 -4.77 -20.69
N GLY A 256 -1.89 -5.13 -19.85
CA GLY A 256 -1.69 -4.51 -18.54
C GLY A 256 -0.92 -3.19 -18.58
N MET A 257 -0.48 -2.74 -19.76
CA MET A 257 0.51 -1.67 -19.91
C MET A 257 1.81 -1.97 -19.13
N SER A 258 2.17 -3.26 -19.08
CA SER A 258 3.38 -3.82 -18.49
C SER A 258 3.93 -4.92 -19.40
N ASP A 259 5.13 -5.42 -19.11
CA ASP A 259 5.76 -6.56 -19.80
C ASP A 259 5.94 -6.28 -21.31
N GLY A 260 6.51 -5.11 -21.61
CA GLY A 260 6.79 -4.64 -22.96
C GLY A 260 7.71 -5.56 -23.77
N LYS A 261 7.48 -5.60 -25.08
CA LYS A 261 8.30 -6.34 -26.04
C LYS A 261 8.83 -5.39 -27.10
N ILE A 262 10.12 -5.46 -27.38
CA ILE A 262 10.72 -4.71 -28.48
C ILE A 262 10.69 -5.55 -29.75
N ILE A 263 9.83 -5.16 -30.69
CA ILE A 263 9.73 -5.79 -32.00
C ILE A 263 10.45 -4.94 -33.04
N VAL A 264 11.26 -5.60 -33.87
CA VAL A 264 11.97 -4.97 -34.97
C VAL A 264 11.15 -5.18 -36.25
N PHE A 265 10.84 -4.07 -36.93
CA PHE A 265 10.19 -4.05 -38.23
C PHE A 265 11.16 -3.52 -39.29
N ASP A 266 11.08 -4.03 -40.51
CA ASP A 266 11.84 -3.49 -41.64
C ASP A 266 11.16 -2.23 -42.25
N GLN A 267 11.74 -1.68 -43.32
CA GLN A 267 11.18 -0.53 -44.05
C GLN A 267 9.78 -0.79 -44.63
N ALA A 268 9.44 -2.05 -44.91
CA ALA A 268 8.13 -2.47 -45.40
C ALA A 268 7.16 -2.83 -44.25
N TRP A 269 7.52 -2.48 -43.01
CA TRP A 269 6.79 -2.75 -41.79
C TRP A 269 6.47 -4.23 -41.56
N GLN A 270 7.31 -5.11 -42.12
CA GLN A 270 7.26 -6.53 -41.82
C GLN A 270 8.08 -6.81 -40.56
N ARG A 271 7.52 -7.61 -39.65
CA ARG A 271 8.21 -8.05 -38.44
C ARG A 271 9.44 -8.87 -38.82
N LYS A 272 10.63 -8.38 -38.45
CA LYS A 272 11.94 -9.00 -38.70
C LYS A 272 12.40 -9.87 -37.54
N SER A 273 12.39 -9.32 -36.32
CA SER A 273 12.86 -10.01 -35.11
C SER A 273 12.24 -9.44 -33.84
N GLU A 274 12.60 -10.01 -32.69
CA GLU A 274 12.28 -9.52 -31.34
C GLU A 274 13.61 -9.36 -30.60
N VAL A 275 13.82 -8.21 -29.95
CA VAL A 275 15.01 -8.00 -29.11
C VAL A 275 14.79 -8.74 -27.79
N LEU A 276 15.69 -9.64 -27.45
CA LEU A 276 15.59 -10.46 -26.24
C LEU A 276 15.99 -9.63 -25.01
N LEU A 277 14.99 -9.21 -24.25
CA LEU A 277 15.18 -8.55 -22.96
C LEU A 277 15.39 -9.58 -21.83
N PRO A 278 16.02 -9.19 -20.70
CA PRO A 278 16.09 -10.03 -19.51
C PRO A 278 14.70 -10.41 -18.97
N ASP A 279 14.67 -11.46 -18.15
CA ASP A 279 13.43 -11.89 -17.50
C ASP A 279 12.78 -10.74 -16.72
N ARG A 280 11.45 -10.62 -16.84
CA ARG A 280 10.64 -9.58 -16.19
C ARG A 280 10.99 -8.14 -16.57
N ALA A 281 11.67 -7.94 -17.69
CA ALA A 281 11.91 -6.58 -18.18
C ALA A 281 10.61 -5.85 -18.52
N ASP A 282 10.56 -4.57 -18.18
CA ASP A 282 9.47 -3.67 -18.52
C ASP A 282 10.05 -2.40 -19.15
N PRO A 283 10.35 -2.44 -20.46
CA PRO A 283 10.97 -1.32 -21.16
C PRO A 283 10.05 -0.09 -21.15
N ILE A 284 10.61 1.10 -21.01
CA ILE A 284 9.83 2.36 -20.99
C ILE A 284 10.27 3.34 -22.09
N ALA A 285 11.58 3.46 -22.32
CA ALA A 285 12.13 4.37 -23.32
C ALA A 285 13.23 3.71 -24.14
N LEU A 286 13.33 4.14 -25.40
CA LEU A 286 14.33 3.73 -26.37
C LEU A 286 14.99 4.97 -26.95
N GLU A 287 16.31 4.95 -27.06
CA GLU A 287 17.09 6.04 -27.66
C GLU A 287 18.31 5.49 -28.41
N VAL A 288 18.62 6.05 -29.59
CA VAL A 288 19.86 5.72 -30.30
C VAL A 288 21.01 6.46 -29.64
N PHE A 289 22.10 5.76 -29.39
CA PHE A 289 23.29 6.32 -28.77
C PHE A 289 24.54 5.87 -29.51
N GLY A 290 25.03 6.68 -30.45
CA GLY A 290 26.09 6.25 -31.36
C GLY A 290 25.68 5.01 -32.17
N LYS A 291 26.40 3.89 -31.99
CA LYS A 291 26.14 2.60 -32.68
C LYS A 291 25.33 1.60 -31.85
N ARG A 292 24.73 2.05 -30.75
CA ARG A 292 23.94 1.22 -29.84
C ARG A 292 22.57 1.84 -29.62
N VAL A 293 21.67 1.05 -29.07
CA VAL A 293 20.35 1.45 -28.60
C VAL A 293 20.32 1.27 -27.10
N LEU A 294 19.93 2.32 -26.39
CA LEU A 294 19.68 2.28 -24.96
C LEU A 294 18.21 1.99 -24.69
N ILE A 295 17.96 1.15 -23.70
CA ILE A 295 16.61 0.80 -23.26
C ILE A 295 16.53 0.96 -21.75
N SER A 296 15.67 1.85 -21.26
CA SER A 296 15.36 1.95 -19.83
C SER A 296 14.38 0.84 -19.43
N ASP A 297 14.66 0.15 -18.33
CA ASP A 297 13.80 -0.89 -17.77
C ASP A 297 13.31 -0.49 -16.38
N TRP A 298 12.00 -0.29 -16.27
CA TRP A 298 11.33 0.12 -15.04
C TRP A 298 11.35 -0.97 -13.98
N GLN A 299 11.14 -2.23 -14.37
CA GLN A 299 10.94 -3.34 -13.44
C GLN A 299 12.27 -3.87 -12.91
N ASN A 300 13.33 -3.90 -13.73
CA ASN A 300 14.66 -4.34 -13.31
C ASN A 300 15.59 -3.21 -12.83
N ILE A 301 15.14 -1.94 -12.94
CA ILE A 301 15.88 -0.75 -12.50
C ILE A 301 17.26 -0.74 -13.18
N ALA A 302 17.25 -0.72 -14.50
CA ALA A 302 18.45 -0.85 -15.32
C ALA A 302 18.34 -0.04 -16.62
N VAL A 303 19.49 0.25 -17.23
CA VAL A 303 19.58 0.78 -18.59
C VAL A 303 20.40 -0.20 -19.41
N TYR A 304 19.73 -0.89 -20.32
CA TYR A 304 20.34 -1.91 -21.18
C TYR A 304 20.93 -1.30 -22.43
N GLN A 305 21.96 -1.97 -22.96
CA GLN A 305 22.60 -1.61 -24.22
C GLN A 305 22.43 -2.75 -25.23
N PHE A 306 22.08 -2.38 -26.46
CA PHE A 306 22.01 -3.32 -27.59
C PHE A 306 22.75 -2.74 -28.78
N ASN A 307 23.39 -3.58 -29.60
CA ASN A 307 23.91 -3.14 -30.90
C ASN A 307 22.75 -2.98 -31.90
N GLN A 308 23.07 -2.50 -33.12
CA GLN A 308 22.05 -2.27 -34.17
C GLN A 308 21.36 -3.56 -34.64
N GLU A 309 21.96 -4.73 -34.41
CA GLU A 309 21.40 -6.04 -34.73
C GLU A 309 20.48 -6.60 -33.63
N GLY A 310 20.31 -5.91 -32.50
CA GLY A 310 19.50 -6.39 -31.37
C GLY A 310 20.22 -7.35 -30.43
N VAL A 311 21.54 -7.46 -30.52
CA VAL A 311 22.37 -8.25 -29.61
C VAL A 311 22.68 -7.42 -28.37
N ARG A 312 22.41 -7.99 -27.19
CA ARG A 312 22.69 -7.36 -25.90
C ARG A 312 24.20 -7.17 -25.69
N LEU A 313 24.58 -5.96 -25.31
CA LEU A 313 25.91 -5.56 -24.85
C LEU A 313 25.92 -5.50 -23.31
N PRO A 314 27.09 -5.28 -22.65
CA PRO A 314 27.09 -4.95 -21.23
C PRO A 314 26.15 -3.79 -20.93
N ASP A 315 25.49 -3.81 -19.77
CA ASP A 315 24.59 -2.73 -19.35
C ASP A 315 25.36 -1.40 -19.26
N LEU A 316 24.66 -0.26 -19.29
CA LEU A 316 25.31 1.04 -19.22
C LEU A 316 26.05 1.19 -17.89
N ASP A 317 27.37 1.36 -17.93
CA ASP A 317 28.21 1.37 -16.72
C ASP A 317 28.86 2.75 -16.49
N VAL A 318 28.02 3.72 -16.12
CA VAL A 318 28.46 5.02 -15.64
C VAL A 318 28.56 4.94 -14.12
N ALA A 319 29.77 4.92 -13.56
CA ALA A 319 30.02 4.60 -12.14
C ALA A 319 29.00 5.20 -11.15
N VAL A 320 28.72 6.51 -11.26
CA VAL A 320 27.74 7.20 -10.40
C VAL A 320 26.31 6.69 -10.60
N LEU A 321 25.89 6.49 -11.85
CA LEU A 321 24.56 5.98 -12.18
C LEU A 321 24.42 4.51 -11.77
N SER A 322 25.43 3.68 -12.03
CA SER A 322 25.49 2.26 -11.64
C SER A 322 25.35 2.08 -10.13
N GLU A 323 26.05 2.91 -9.34
CA GLU A 323 25.95 2.92 -7.88
C GLU A 323 24.53 3.26 -7.41
N GLN A 324 23.92 4.32 -7.96
CA GLN A 324 22.54 4.71 -7.64
C GLN A 324 21.54 3.60 -8.02
N LEU A 325 21.61 3.08 -9.24
CA LEU A 325 20.72 2.01 -9.71
C LEU A 325 20.85 0.74 -8.85
N SER A 326 22.06 0.38 -8.43
CA SER A 326 22.28 -0.77 -7.55
C SER A 326 21.65 -0.59 -6.17
N THR A 327 21.83 0.59 -5.57
CA THR A 327 21.25 0.95 -4.26
C THR A 327 19.73 0.87 -4.31
N VAL A 328 19.12 1.49 -5.34
CA VAL A 328 17.67 1.48 -5.52
C VAL A 328 17.16 0.07 -5.78
N ARG A 329 17.88 -0.75 -6.54
CA ARG A 329 17.50 -2.14 -6.81
C ARG A 329 17.47 -2.97 -5.54
N ASP A 330 18.42 -2.80 -4.64
CA ASP A 330 18.47 -3.54 -3.39
C ASP A 330 17.38 -3.08 -2.42
N GLU A 331 17.08 -1.78 -2.38
CA GLU A 331 15.91 -1.26 -1.65
C GLU A 331 14.60 -1.80 -2.22
N ALA A 332 14.43 -1.81 -3.55
CA ALA A 332 13.25 -2.37 -4.20
C ALA A 332 13.07 -3.86 -3.88
N LYS A 333 14.15 -4.66 -3.89
CA LYS A 333 14.11 -6.07 -3.47
C LYS A 333 13.67 -6.21 -2.02
N PHE A 334 14.20 -5.38 -1.12
CA PHE A 334 13.82 -5.39 0.29
C PHE A 334 12.33 -5.08 0.47
N LEU A 335 11.82 -4.00 -0.12
CA LEU A 335 10.41 -3.59 -0.02
C LEU A 335 9.48 -4.66 -0.61
N ASN A 336 9.82 -5.22 -1.77
CA ASN A 336 9.06 -6.32 -2.37
C ASN A 336 9.07 -7.57 -1.49
N ALA A 337 10.22 -7.93 -0.91
CA ALA A 337 10.30 -9.06 0.02
C ALA A 337 9.45 -8.83 1.27
N MET A 338 9.40 -7.60 1.80
CA MET A 338 8.55 -7.25 2.94
C MET A 338 7.06 -7.31 2.59
N SER A 339 6.65 -6.82 1.41
CA SER A 339 5.28 -6.98 0.92
C SER A 339 4.87 -8.46 0.83
N GLN A 340 5.72 -9.32 0.25
CA GLN A 340 5.46 -10.76 0.16
C GLN A 340 5.46 -11.44 1.55
N ALA A 341 6.33 -11.02 2.46
CA ALA A 341 6.34 -11.51 3.84
C ALA A 341 5.04 -11.17 4.58
N MET A 342 4.45 -9.99 4.33
CA MET A 342 3.14 -9.61 4.88
C MET A 342 2.02 -10.53 4.36
N LEU A 343 2.03 -10.84 3.06
CA LEU A 343 1.08 -11.80 2.48
C LEU A 343 1.26 -13.22 3.05
N ALA A 344 2.50 -13.70 3.16
CA ALA A 344 2.79 -15.00 3.74
C ALA A 344 2.35 -15.08 5.21
N LEU A 345 2.60 -14.03 6.00
CA LEU A 345 2.13 -13.90 7.38
C LEU A 345 0.61 -14.00 7.48
N PHE A 346 -0.12 -13.33 6.58
CA PHE A 346 -1.59 -13.43 6.52
C PHE A 346 -2.05 -14.87 6.25
N VAL A 347 -1.47 -15.55 5.25
CA VAL A 347 -1.83 -16.93 4.90
C VAL A 347 -1.54 -17.89 6.06
N VAL A 348 -0.36 -17.80 6.68
CA VAL A 348 0.02 -18.63 7.84
C VAL A 348 -0.92 -18.39 9.02
N SER A 349 -1.30 -17.15 9.29
CA SER A 349 -2.26 -16.81 10.35
C SER A 349 -3.66 -17.33 10.06
N LEU A 350 -4.11 -17.28 8.81
CA LEU A 350 -5.40 -17.83 8.38
C LEU A 350 -5.42 -19.36 8.54
N MET A 351 -4.37 -20.04 8.08
CA MET A 351 -4.22 -21.49 8.26
C MET A 351 -4.17 -21.89 9.74
N SER A 352 -3.43 -21.14 10.56
CA SER A 352 -3.33 -21.35 12.01
C SER A 352 -4.69 -21.15 12.68
N GLY A 353 -5.43 -20.11 12.30
CA GLY A 353 -6.79 -19.86 12.78
C GLY A 353 -7.75 -21.00 12.43
N PHE A 354 -7.70 -21.52 11.21
CA PHE A 354 -8.52 -22.65 10.76
C PHE A 354 -8.16 -23.94 11.51
N PHE A 355 -6.86 -24.22 11.68
CA PHE A 355 -6.39 -25.37 12.44
C PHE A 355 -6.85 -25.33 13.91
N ILE A 356 -6.75 -24.17 14.56
CA ILE A 356 -7.25 -23.97 15.93
C ILE A 356 -8.76 -24.17 15.98
N ALA A 357 -9.51 -23.63 15.01
CA ALA A 357 -10.96 -23.80 14.92
C ALA A 357 -11.37 -25.28 14.78
N LEU A 358 -10.72 -26.03 13.90
CA LEU A 358 -10.95 -27.47 13.73
C LEU A 358 -10.62 -28.26 15.00
N LYS A 359 -9.50 -27.95 15.66
CA LYS A 359 -9.12 -28.60 16.93
C LYS A 359 -10.11 -28.29 18.05
N MET A 360 -10.65 -27.07 18.08
CA MET A 360 -11.69 -26.68 19.02
C MET A 360 -13.03 -27.37 18.73
N GLN A 361 -13.39 -27.55 17.46
CA GLN A 361 -14.59 -28.29 17.06
C GLN A 361 -14.47 -29.77 17.46
N LYS A 362 -13.37 -30.45 17.12
CA LYS A 362 -13.15 -31.85 17.52
C LYS A 362 -13.21 -32.07 19.03
N ARG A 363 -12.67 -31.12 19.81
CA ARG A 363 -12.79 -31.17 21.28
C ARG A 363 -14.23 -31.04 21.74
N ALA A 364 -15.01 -30.14 21.14
CA ALA A 364 -16.42 -30.00 21.46
C ALA A 364 -17.24 -31.24 21.08
N GLU A 365 -16.97 -31.85 19.92
CA GLU A 365 -17.61 -33.10 19.49
C GLU A 365 -17.27 -34.28 20.41
N ASN A 366 -16.03 -34.37 20.89
CA ASN A 366 -15.63 -35.41 21.85
C ASN A 366 -16.27 -35.20 23.23
N GLU A 367 -16.36 -33.94 23.71
CA GLU A 367 -17.03 -33.61 24.97
C GLU A 367 -18.55 -33.91 24.89
N ASP A 368 -19.20 -33.53 23.79
CA ASP A 368 -20.63 -33.82 23.57
C ASP A 368 -20.89 -35.33 23.36
N GLY A 369 -19.92 -36.08 22.82
CA GLY A 369 -20.00 -37.53 22.59
C GLY A 369 -19.84 -38.38 23.85
N GLU A 370 -18.99 -37.97 24.80
CA GLU A 370 -18.90 -38.61 26.12
C GLU A 370 -20.21 -38.42 26.91
N ASP A 371 -20.78 -37.22 26.90
CA ASP A 371 -22.08 -36.96 27.55
C ASP A 371 -23.22 -37.77 26.92
N GLN A 372 -23.23 -37.95 25.59
CA GLN A 372 -24.23 -38.79 24.92
C GLN A 372 -24.03 -40.29 25.16
N SER A 373 -22.78 -40.76 25.27
CA SER A 373 -22.47 -42.16 25.59
C SER A 373 -22.95 -42.54 27.00
N GLU A 374 -22.76 -41.67 27.99
CA GLU A 374 -23.29 -41.87 29.35
C GLU A 374 -24.84 -41.81 29.39
N LEU A 375 -25.45 -40.98 28.53
CA LEU A 375 -26.91 -40.90 28.41
C LEU A 375 -27.55 -42.09 27.67
N SER A 376 -26.84 -42.73 26.73
CA SER A 376 -27.34 -43.92 26.04
C SER A 376 -27.27 -45.21 26.87
N ASP A 377 -26.29 -45.35 27.77
CA ASP A 377 -26.26 -46.47 28.73
C ASP A 377 -27.31 -46.32 29.84
N SER A 378 -27.79 -45.09 30.10
CA SER A 378 -28.85 -44.82 31.06
C SER A 378 -30.28 -44.80 30.45
N ALA A 379 -30.40 -44.92 29.11
CA ALA A 379 -31.70 -44.99 28.41
C ALA A 379 -32.45 -46.32 28.57
N SER A 380 -31.88 -47.32 29.26
CA SER A 380 -32.62 -48.50 29.73
C SER A 380 -33.20 -48.35 31.14
N THR A 381 -33.04 -47.17 31.78
CA THR A 381 -33.65 -46.85 33.07
C THR A 381 -34.58 -45.64 32.94
N GLU A 382 -35.68 -45.83 32.20
CA GLU A 382 -36.80 -44.89 32.26
C GLU A 382 -37.41 -44.88 33.66
N SER A 383 -37.73 -43.68 34.16
CA SER A 383 -38.38 -43.40 35.44
C SER A 383 -37.48 -43.24 36.67
N THR A 384 -36.62 -42.22 36.65
CA THR A 384 -36.62 -41.24 37.75
C THR A 384 -36.02 -39.93 37.26
N LEU A 385 -36.81 -38.85 37.23
CA LEU A 385 -36.31 -37.47 37.23
C LEU A 385 -35.50 -37.30 38.52
N ALA A 386 -34.27 -37.80 38.54
CA ALA A 386 -33.31 -37.55 39.59
C ALA A 386 -33.04 -36.05 39.54
N GLN A 387 -33.66 -35.33 40.48
CA GLN A 387 -33.33 -33.96 40.80
C GLN A 387 -31.80 -33.89 40.84
N LYS A 388 -31.19 -33.16 39.88
CA LYS A 388 -29.76 -32.83 39.91
C LYS A 388 -29.46 -32.46 41.36
N PRO A 389 -28.56 -33.18 42.06
CA PRO A 389 -28.38 -33.02 43.49
C PRO A 389 -28.11 -31.56 43.76
N GLN A 390 -29.09 -30.88 44.36
CA GLN A 390 -28.95 -29.48 44.76
C GLN A 390 -27.71 -29.45 45.64
N HIS A 391 -26.63 -28.89 45.10
CA HIS A 391 -25.43 -28.66 45.86
C HIS A 391 -25.86 -27.77 47.01
N LYS A 392 -25.90 -28.35 48.23
CA LYS A 392 -26.23 -27.60 49.43
C LYS A 392 -25.13 -26.57 49.58
N ILE A 393 -25.44 -25.32 49.23
CA ILE A 393 -24.52 -24.21 49.39
C ILE A 393 -24.28 -24.05 50.88
N PRO A 394 -23.04 -24.24 51.36
CA PRO A 394 -22.74 -24.07 52.77
C PRO A 394 -23.11 -22.66 53.24
N PRO A 395 -23.51 -22.47 54.51
CA PRO A 395 -23.79 -21.15 55.05
C PRO A 395 -22.57 -20.22 55.00
N GLU A 396 -21.35 -20.75 55.02
CA GLU A 396 -20.09 -20.02 54.83
C GLU A 396 -19.81 -19.59 53.37
N GLY A 397 -20.58 -20.10 52.41
CA GLY A 397 -20.50 -19.82 50.97
C GLY A 397 -19.38 -20.59 50.25
N MET A 398 -19.56 -20.81 48.94
CA MET A 398 -18.55 -21.44 48.07
C MET A 398 -17.69 -20.39 47.38
N THR A 399 -16.37 -20.54 47.39
CA THR A 399 -15.45 -19.59 46.74
C THR A 399 -14.99 -20.13 45.38
N PHE A 400 -15.05 -19.29 44.36
CA PHE A 400 -14.66 -19.59 42.99
C PHE A 400 -13.55 -18.64 42.55
N GLU A 401 -12.52 -19.20 41.93
CA GLU A 401 -11.41 -18.47 41.35
C GLU A 401 -11.34 -18.65 39.84
N VAL A 402 -10.80 -17.63 39.17
CA VAL A 402 -10.50 -17.69 37.74
C VAL A 402 -9.51 -18.81 37.45
N ARG A 403 -9.72 -19.56 36.35
CA ARG A 403 -8.84 -20.67 35.96
C ARG A 403 -7.36 -20.25 35.91
N LYS A 404 -6.48 -21.09 36.46
CA LYS A 404 -5.02 -20.86 36.54
C LYS A 404 -4.38 -20.44 35.21
N LEU A 405 -4.83 -21.02 34.09
CA LEU A 405 -4.31 -20.69 32.76
C LEU A 405 -4.59 -19.24 32.36
N VAL A 406 -5.80 -18.73 32.64
CA VAL A 406 -6.19 -17.35 32.34
C VAL A 406 -5.40 -16.38 33.22
N ARG A 407 -5.25 -16.71 34.51
CA ARG A 407 -4.42 -15.94 35.45
C ARG A 407 -2.95 -15.91 34.99
N ALA A 408 -2.39 -17.03 34.56
CA ALA A 408 -1.02 -17.12 34.03
C ALA A 408 -0.86 -16.29 32.74
N ALA A 409 -1.77 -16.42 31.77
CA ALA A 409 -1.73 -15.66 30.53
C ALA A 409 -1.78 -14.14 30.78
N SER A 410 -2.65 -13.69 31.68
CA SER A 410 -2.73 -12.28 32.08
C SER A 410 -1.50 -11.79 32.85
N THR A 411 -0.70 -12.68 33.44
CA THR A 411 0.49 -12.28 34.22
C THR A 411 1.74 -12.25 33.35
N VAL A 412 1.88 -13.23 32.44
CA VAL A 412 3.10 -13.43 31.63
C VAL A 412 3.01 -12.77 30.25
N GLY A 413 1.80 -12.52 29.73
CA GLY A 413 1.59 -12.05 28.36
C GLY A 413 2.30 -10.73 28.02
N LEU A 414 2.14 -9.69 28.84
CA LEU A 414 2.79 -8.39 28.61
C LEU A 414 4.32 -8.47 28.73
N PRO A 415 4.90 -9.05 29.80
CA PRO A 415 6.35 -9.26 29.89
C PRO A 415 6.94 -10.01 28.69
N LEU A 416 6.25 -11.05 28.22
CA LEU A 416 6.72 -11.85 27.07
C LEU A 416 6.69 -11.04 25.77
N MET A 417 5.64 -10.25 25.55
CA MET A 417 5.54 -9.37 24.39
C MET A 417 6.66 -8.31 24.39
N MET A 418 6.89 -7.65 25.54
CA MET A 418 7.96 -6.66 25.69
C MET A 418 9.34 -7.30 25.50
N ALA A 419 9.56 -8.49 26.06
CA ALA A 419 10.80 -9.24 25.88
C ALA A 419 11.04 -9.63 24.41
N GLY A 420 9.99 -9.94 23.64
CA GLY A 420 10.09 -10.23 22.21
C GLY A 420 10.44 -9.01 21.36
N GLN A 421 10.06 -7.81 21.78
CA GLN A 421 10.34 -6.57 21.06
C GLN A 421 11.68 -5.93 21.44
N ALA A 422 12.20 -6.21 22.64
CA ALA A 422 13.45 -5.63 23.12
C ALA A 422 14.67 -5.89 22.20
N PRO A 423 14.88 -7.09 21.62
CA PRO A 423 15.93 -7.33 20.64
C PRO A 423 15.77 -6.47 19.39
N LEU A 424 14.54 -6.28 18.92
CA LEU A 424 14.24 -5.46 17.74
C LEU A 424 14.61 -3.99 18.00
N LEU A 425 14.18 -3.45 19.15
CA LEU A 425 14.51 -2.08 19.56
C LEU A 425 16.02 -1.91 19.80
N TYR A 426 16.70 -2.92 20.32
CA TYR A 426 18.14 -2.91 20.53
C TYR A 426 18.91 -2.91 19.20
N LEU A 427 18.48 -3.73 18.22
CA LEU A 427 19.08 -3.77 16.89
C LEU A 427 19.00 -2.42 16.16
N PHE A 428 17.95 -1.63 16.42
CA PHE A 428 17.75 -0.32 15.79
C PHE A 428 18.30 0.85 16.61
N LYS A 429 18.95 0.61 17.75
CA LYS A 429 19.40 1.68 18.66
C LYS A 429 20.37 2.66 17.96
N ASP A 430 21.24 2.14 17.09
CA ASP A 430 22.28 2.94 16.42
C ASP A 430 21.83 3.44 15.04
N GLN A 431 20.57 3.20 14.64
CA GLN A 431 19.99 3.65 13.37
C GLN A 431 18.79 4.57 13.64
N PRO A 432 19.02 5.88 13.89
CA PRO A 432 17.97 6.80 14.31
C PRO A 432 16.80 6.88 13.33
N GLU A 433 17.05 6.80 12.02
CA GLU A 433 15.99 6.79 10.98
C GLU A 433 15.12 5.54 11.03
N VAL A 434 15.72 4.37 11.25
CA VAL A 434 14.98 3.12 11.38
C VAL A 434 14.23 3.09 12.71
N PHE A 435 14.84 3.62 13.77
CA PHE A 435 14.21 3.74 15.07
C PHE A 435 13.01 4.70 15.06
N THR A 436 13.07 5.83 14.37
CA THR A 436 11.90 6.71 14.24
C THR A 436 10.81 6.02 13.43
N LYS A 437 11.14 5.41 12.28
CA LYS A 437 10.17 4.74 11.41
C LYS A 437 9.52 3.51 12.06
N ILE A 438 10.27 2.68 12.78
CA ILE A 438 9.78 1.38 13.30
C ILE A 438 9.64 1.38 14.83
N GLY A 439 10.60 1.96 15.53
CA GLY A 439 10.65 1.98 17.00
C GLY A 439 9.52 2.77 17.64
N ILE A 440 9.20 3.96 17.14
CA ILE A 440 8.11 4.79 17.69
C ILE A 440 6.73 4.11 17.56
N PRO A 441 6.33 3.56 16.39
CA PRO A 441 5.09 2.78 16.27
C PRO A 441 5.03 1.59 17.23
N LEU A 442 6.14 0.86 17.42
CA LEU A 442 6.20 -0.26 18.37
C LEU A 442 6.01 0.21 19.82
N LEU A 443 6.59 1.35 20.20
CA LEU A 443 6.38 1.96 21.52
C LEU A 443 4.92 2.39 21.72
N LEU A 444 4.29 3.00 20.71
CA LEU A 444 2.87 3.36 20.76
C LEU A 444 1.97 2.14 20.93
N LEU A 445 2.26 1.04 20.23
CA LEU A 445 1.56 -0.23 20.41
C LEU A 445 1.72 -0.77 21.85
N ASN A 446 2.92 -0.73 22.42
CA ASN A 446 3.14 -1.12 23.81
C ASN A 446 2.28 -0.32 24.80
N ILE A 447 2.16 0.99 24.61
CA ILE A 447 1.31 1.85 25.45
C ILE A 447 -0.15 1.38 25.36
N GLY A 448 -0.63 1.09 24.15
CA GLY A 448 -1.96 0.51 23.94
C GLY A 448 -2.16 -0.82 24.66
N PHE A 449 -1.18 -1.72 24.59
CA PHE A 449 -1.24 -3.02 25.28
C PHE A 449 -1.20 -2.89 26.81
N ILE A 450 -0.36 -2.01 27.35
CA ILE A 450 -0.30 -1.73 28.80
C ILE A 450 -1.66 -1.24 29.31
N ALA A 451 -2.33 -0.38 28.53
CA ALA A 451 -3.65 0.14 28.88
C ALA A 451 -4.68 -0.97 29.08
N ILE A 452 -4.70 -2.02 28.24
CA ILE A 452 -5.59 -3.19 28.37
C ILE A 452 -5.12 -4.17 29.44
N TRP A 453 -3.82 -4.35 29.57
CA TRP A 453 -3.25 -5.35 30.46
C TRP A 453 -3.57 -5.08 31.93
N ALA A 454 -3.47 -3.82 32.36
CA ALA A 454 -3.75 -3.43 33.73
C ALA A 454 -5.17 -3.83 34.22
N PRO A 455 -6.27 -3.46 33.54
CA PRO A 455 -7.62 -3.86 33.98
C PRO A 455 -7.89 -5.35 33.78
N LEU A 456 -7.29 -6.00 32.77
CA LEU A 456 -7.40 -7.46 32.60
C LEU A 456 -6.78 -8.21 33.79
N ARG A 457 -5.64 -7.72 34.30
CA ARG A 457 -4.98 -8.25 35.50
C ARG A 457 -5.85 -8.08 36.75
N ARG A 458 -6.60 -6.97 36.86
CA ARG A 458 -7.56 -6.78 37.98
C ARG A 458 -8.69 -7.80 37.93
N LEU A 459 -9.26 -8.05 36.74
CA LEU A 459 -10.35 -9.01 36.56
C LEU A 459 -9.98 -10.44 36.99
N VAL A 460 -8.78 -10.92 36.65
CA VAL A 460 -8.36 -12.30 36.98
C VAL A 460 -8.12 -12.53 38.49
N ASN A 461 -8.03 -11.45 39.26
CA ASN A 461 -7.82 -11.48 40.71
C ASN A 461 -9.13 -11.36 41.49
N TYR A 462 -10.27 -11.23 40.82
CA TYR A 462 -11.57 -11.26 41.50
C TYR A 462 -11.89 -12.66 42.02
N GLN A 463 -12.28 -12.71 43.29
CA GLN A 463 -12.81 -13.91 43.93
C GLN A 463 -14.33 -13.77 44.04
N LEU A 464 -15.04 -14.77 43.53
CA LEU A 464 -16.49 -14.87 43.66
C LEU A 464 -16.82 -15.80 44.81
N ARG A 465 -17.69 -15.37 45.73
CA ARG A 465 -18.22 -16.22 46.79
C ARG A 465 -19.73 -16.26 46.71
N VAL A 466 -20.28 -17.46 46.53
CA VAL A 466 -21.71 -17.71 46.34
C VAL A 466 -22.30 -18.18 47.67
N TYR A 467 -23.26 -17.44 48.22
CA TYR A 467 -24.02 -17.77 49.43
C TYR A 467 -25.45 -18.19 49.07
N PRO A 468 -26.24 -18.79 49.98
CA PRO A 468 -27.62 -19.17 49.69
C PRO A 468 -28.54 -18.02 49.24
N ASN A 469 -28.27 -16.79 49.67
CA ASN A 469 -29.13 -15.62 49.39
C ASN A 469 -28.42 -14.45 48.68
N LYS A 470 -27.11 -14.54 48.43
CA LYS A 470 -26.34 -13.43 47.84
C LYS A 470 -25.07 -13.89 47.12
N LEU A 471 -24.63 -13.08 46.16
CA LEU A 471 -23.34 -13.18 45.52
C LEU A 471 -22.40 -12.11 46.10
N LEU A 472 -21.23 -12.52 46.58
CA LEU A 472 -20.17 -11.66 47.08
C LEU A 472 -18.99 -11.66 46.11
N VAL A 473 -18.46 -10.50 45.79
CA VAL A 473 -17.27 -10.30 44.98
C VAL A 473 -16.23 -9.64 45.89
N THR A 474 -15.05 -10.24 45.96
CA THR A 474 -13.88 -9.63 46.60
C THR A 474 -12.92 -9.20 45.49
N ASP A 475 -12.59 -7.91 45.45
CA ASP A 475 -11.57 -7.40 44.54
C ASP A 475 -10.14 -7.63 45.07
N GLN A 476 -9.15 -7.26 44.25
CA GLN A 476 -7.73 -7.39 44.59
C GLN A 476 -7.31 -6.59 45.83
N ASP A 477 -8.05 -5.53 46.17
CA ASP A 477 -7.78 -4.65 47.31
C ASP A 477 -8.52 -5.16 48.57
N GLY A 478 -9.18 -6.31 48.46
CA GLY A 478 -9.99 -6.91 49.53
C GLY A 478 -11.34 -6.24 49.72
N GLN A 479 -11.74 -5.29 48.87
CA GLN A 479 -13.05 -4.66 48.97
C GLN A 479 -14.14 -5.65 48.57
N ARG A 480 -15.21 -5.64 49.36
CA ARG A 480 -16.32 -6.59 49.27
C ARG A 480 -17.55 -5.91 48.67
N LYS A 481 -18.01 -6.40 47.53
CA LYS A 481 -19.27 -5.97 46.91
C LYS A 481 -20.23 -7.15 46.88
N GLU A 482 -21.39 -7.00 47.51
CA GLU A 482 -22.42 -8.05 47.57
C GLU A 482 -23.75 -7.59 46.97
N VAL A 483 -24.51 -8.53 46.43
CA VAL A 483 -25.87 -8.31 45.91
C VAL A 483 -26.71 -9.55 46.14
N THR A 484 -27.98 -9.36 46.52
CA THR A 484 -28.95 -10.46 46.64
C THR A 484 -29.40 -10.92 45.25
N TYR A 485 -29.77 -12.20 45.09
CA TYR A 485 -30.18 -12.74 43.78
C TYR A 485 -31.40 -12.04 43.18
N GLU A 486 -32.29 -11.52 44.04
CA GLU A 486 -33.45 -10.70 43.64
C GLU A 486 -33.07 -9.40 42.94
N ARG A 487 -31.86 -8.88 43.17
CA ARG A 487 -31.36 -7.63 42.57
C ARG A 487 -30.18 -7.87 41.61
N LEU A 488 -29.76 -9.12 41.44
CA LEU A 488 -28.63 -9.48 40.60
C LEU A 488 -29.04 -9.46 39.14
N VAL A 489 -28.49 -8.51 38.38
CA VAL A 489 -28.68 -8.43 36.93
C VAL A 489 -27.64 -9.31 36.24
N TRP A 490 -28.05 -10.12 35.28
CA TRP A 490 -27.16 -11.08 34.62
C TRP A 490 -27.47 -11.27 33.13
N SER A 491 -26.47 -11.71 32.37
CA SER A 491 -26.54 -12.17 30.98
C SER A 491 -25.92 -13.56 30.87
N LYS A 492 -25.93 -14.17 29.68
CA LYS A 492 -25.36 -15.52 29.51
C LYS A 492 -23.87 -15.55 29.86
N THR A 493 -23.17 -14.44 29.67
CA THR A 493 -21.72 -14.35 29.85
C THR A 493 -21.29 -13.58 31.08
N SER A 494 -22.18 -12.89 31.79
CA SER A 494 -21.79 -11.93 32.83
C SER A 494 -22.82 -11.73 33.92
N VAL A 495 -22.35 -11.29 35.08
CA VAL A 495 -23.18 -10.84 36.21
C VAL A 495 -22.78 -9.44 36.65
N MET A 496 -23.73 -8.65 37.11
CA MET A 496 -23.49 -7.28 37.58
C MET A 496 -23.68 -7.17 39.09
N VAL A 497 -22.62 -6.81 39.82
CA VAL A 497 -22.62 -6.66 41.28
C VAL A 497 -22.26 -5.22 41.65
N LYS A 498 -23.24 -4.44 42.12
CA LYS A 498 -23.08 -3.01 42.48
C LYS A 498 -22.36 -2.19 41.37
N GLY A 499 -22.79 -2.35 40.13
CA GLY A 499 -22.24 -1.66 38.95
C GLY A 499 -20.94 -2.26 38.39
N LEU A 500 -20.35 -3.26 39.04
CA LEU A 500 -19.22 -4.02 38.51
C LEU A 500 -19.73 -5.17 37.64
N VAL A 501 -19.34 -5.20 36.37
CA VAL A 501 -19.68 -6.30 35.46
C VAL A 501 -18.58 -7.35 35.48
N ILE A 502 -18.92 -8.57 35.89
CA ILE A 502 -17.99 -9.70 36.00
C ILE A 502 -18.35 -10.72 34.94
N GLN A 503 -17.37 -11.08 34.14
CA GLN A 503 -17.55 -12.10 33.12
C GLN A 503 -17.45 -13.49 33.77
N ILE A 504 -18.54 -14.26 33.74
CA ILE A 504 -18.61 -15.62 34.32
C ILE A 504 -18.26 -16.70 33.29
N SER A 505 -18.57 -16.44 32.02
CA SER A 505 -18.25 -17.34 30.90
C SER A 505 -17.86 -16.54 29.65
N ASN A 506 -17.15 -17.18 28.73
CA ASN A 506 -16.85 -16.58 27.43
C ASN A 506 -18.09 -16.67 26.50
N PRO A 507 -18.13 -15.98 25.34
CA PRO A 507 -19.27 -16.06 24.42
C PRO A 507 -19.55 -17.46 23.84
N GLN A 508 -18.59 -18.37 23.95
CA GLN A 508 -18.75 -19.78 23.57
C GLN A 508 -19.37 -20.62 24.70
N GLY A 509 -19.64 -20.03 25.87
CA GLY A 509 -20.19 -20.70 27.06
C GLY A 509 -19.14 -21.39 27.93
N ARG A 510 -17.84 -21.19 27.68
CA ARG A 510 -16.81 -21.78 28.55
C ARG A 510 -16.68 -20.97 29.82
N GLU A 511 -16.79 -21.64 30.95
CA GLU A 511 -16.63 -21.06 32.29
C GLU A 511 -15.24 -20.43 32.48
N LEU A 512 -15.23 -19.20 33.00
CA LEU A 512 -14.01 -18.54 33.49
C LEU A 512 -13.67 -18.94 34.92
N TYR A 513 -14.71 -19.28 35.69
CA TYR A 513 -14.64 -19.76 37.07
C TYR A 513 -15.09 -21.22 37.10
N LYS A 514 -14.20 -22.14 37.46
CA LYS A 514 -14.47 -23.58 37.37
C LYS A 514 -15.64 -23.98 38.29
N GLY A 515 -16.72 -24.52 37.71
CA GLY A 515 -17.91 -25.01 38.42
C GLY A 515 -18.84 -23.92 38.95
N LEU A 516 -18.65 -22.67 38.51
CA LEU A 516 -19.49 -21.57 38.96
C LEU A 516 -20.90 -21.65 38.37
N ASP A 517 -21.04 -22.02 37.09
CA ASP A 517 -22.34 -21.98 36.42
C ASP A 517 -23.29 -23.02 37.05
N ASP A 518 -22.77 -24.20 37.42
CA ASP A 518 -23.53 -25.26 38.12
C ASP A 518 -24.15 -24.81 39.45
N VAL A 519 -23.47 -23.91 40.17
CA VAL A 519 -23.90 -23.44 41.50
C VAL A 519 -24.70 -22.14 41.38
N LEU A 520 -24.31 -21.25 40.47
CA LEU A 520 -24.89 -19.92 40.34
C LEU A 520 -26.19 -19.95 39.54
N GLU A 521 -26.24 -20.66 38.40
CA GLU A 521 -27.40 -20.65 37.49
C GLU A 521 -28.73 -21.00 38.18
N PRO A 522 -28.82 -22.01 39.07
CA PRO A 522 -30.08 -22.32 39.77
C PRO A 522 -30.57 -21.21 40.71
N LEU A 523 -29.68 -20.31 41.14
CA LEU A 523 -29.98 -19.18 42.04
C LEU A 523 -30.37 -17.92 41.27
N LEU A 524 -30.11 -17.87 39.96
CA LEU A 524 -30.38 -16.69 39.13
C LEU A 524 -31.88 -16.57 38.85
N ASN A 525 -32.49 -15.48 39.32
CA ASN A 525 -33.87 -15.16 38.98
C ASN A 525 -33.99 -14.85 37.48
N LYS A 526 -34.87 -15.59 36.77
CA LYS A 526 -35.16 -15.37 35.34
C LYS A 526 -35.62 -13.94 35.04
N ALA A 527 -36.26 -13.26 36.01
CA ALA A 527 -36.77 -11.90 35.84
C ALA A 527 -35.66 -10.84 35.66
N ASN A 528 -34.44 -11.10 36.13
CA ASN A 528 -33.32 -10.14 36.06
C ASN A 528 -32.32 -10.43 34.92
N LYS A 529 -32.70 -11.33 34.00
CA LYS A 529 -31.87 -11.64 32.83
C LYS A 529 -31.99 -10.53 31.80
N ILE A 530 -30.87 -9.91 31.44
CA ILE A 530 -30.79 -8.90 30.38
C ILE A 530 -30.08 -9.47 29.15
N ASN A 531 -30.31 -8.85 27.99
CA ASN A 531 -29.60 -9.21 26.77
C ASN A 531 -28.14 -8.71 26.82
N GLU A 532 -27.29 -9.27 25.96
CA GLU A 532 -25.85 -8.95 25.93
C GLU A 532 -25.56 -7.49 25.54
N TRP A 533 -26.46 -6.83 24.79
CA TRP A 533 -26.29 -5.42 24.42
C TRP A 533 -26.49 -4.47 25.61
N THR A 534 -27.52 -4.71 26.42
CA THR A 534 -27.73 -3.98 27.67
C THR A 534 -26.58 -4.25 28.64
N MET A 535 -26.11 -5.49 28.73
CA MET A 535 -24.94 -5.83 29.55
C MET A 535 -23.67 -5.12 29.06
N PHE A 536 -23.48 -4.98 27.75
CA PHE A 536 -22.39 -4.20 27.17
C PHE A 536 -22.43 -2.73 27.58
N LYS A 537 -23.61 -2.09 27.60
CA LYS A 537 -23.77 -0.71 28.10
C LYS A 537 -23.39 -0.59 29.57
N HIS A 538 -23.75 -1.58 30.41
CA HIS A 538 -23.30 -1.63 31.79
C HIS A 538 -21.78 -1.80 31.88
N ARG A 539 -21.19 -2.64 31.03
CA ARG A 539 -19.73 -2.86 30.97
C ARG A 539 -18.97 -1.59 30.59
N TRP A 540 -19.53 -0.75 29.71
CA TRP A 540 -18.94 0.56 29.38
C TRP A 540 -18.83 1.50 30.59
N HIS A 541 -19.82 1.46 31.48
CA HIS A 541 -19.86 2.26 32.71
C HIS A 541 -19.19 1.56 33.91
N SER A 542 -18.79 0.30 33.75
CA SER A 542 -18.21 -0.50 34.82
C SER A 542 -16.84 0.07 35.23
N PRO A 543 -16.51 0.09 36.54
CA PRO A 543 -15.28 0.66 37.05
C PRO A 543 -14.02 -0.17 36.72
N ASP A 544 -14.16 -1.40 36.18
CA ASP A 544 -13.01 -2.22 35.77
C ASP A 544 -12.22 -1.59 34.61
N GLY A 545 -12.86 -0.76 33.79
CA GLY A 545 -12.20 0.02 32.75
C GLY A 545 -11.72 -0.78 31.53
N VAL A 546 -11.97 -2.09 31.43
CA VAL A 546 -11.45 -2.92 30.33
C VAL A 546 -11.88 -2.39 28.96
N LEU A 547 -13.16 -2.01 28.83
CA LEU A 547 -13.70 -1.55 27.56
C LEU A 547 -13.16 -0.15 27.18
N LYS A 548 -12.89 0.70 28.17
CA LYS A 548 -12.25 2.01 27.98
C LYS A 548 -10.79 1.84 27.55
N SER A 549 -10.08 0.92 28.18
CA SER A 549 -8.71 0.56 27.81
C SER A 549 -8.61 -0.05 26.41
N LEU A 550 -9.61 -0.82 25.98
CA LEU A 550 -9.69 -1.32 24.61
C LEU A 550 -9.79 -0.16 23.60
N LEU A 551 -10.60 0.85 23.88
CA LEU A 551 -10.67 2.06 23.06
C LEU A 551 -9.32 2.78 23.02
N VAL A 552 -8.64 2.92 24.16
CA VAL A 552 -7.29 3.52 24.22
C VAL A 552 -6.31 2.74 23.34
N MET A 553 -6.31 1.40 23.38
CA MET A 553 -5.47 0.59 22.49
C MET A 553 -5.77 0.86 21.01
N VAL A 554 -7.05 0.93 20.64
CA VAL A 554 -7.45 1.24 19.26
C VAL A 554 -6.92 2.61 18.84
N VAL A 555 -7.04 3.63 19.70
CA VAL A 555 -6.51 4.97 19.43
C VAL A 555 -4.99 4.94 19.25
N PHE A 556 -4.25 4.25 20.12
CA PHE A 556 -2.78 4.14 19.98
C PHE A 556 -2.36 3.33 18.75
N THR A 557 -3.15 2.33 18.35
CA THR A 557 -2.91 1.58 17.11
C THR A 557 -3.12 2.46 15.90
N ILE A 558 -4.20 3.24 15.87
CA ILE A 558 -4.45 4.23 14.81
C ILE A 558 -3.35 5.29 14.80
N ALA A 559 -2.93 5.80 15.97
CA ALA A 559 -1.84 6.76 16.06
C ALA A 559 -0.51 6.20 15.56
N ALA A 560 -0.20 4.94 15.83
CA ALA A 560 0.99 4.26 15.31
C ALA A 560 0.94 4.14 13.78
N LEU A 561 -0.23 3.82 13.22
CA LEU A 561 -0.45 3.77 11.77
C LEU A 561 -0.33 5.14 11.11
N LEU A 562 -0.97 6.16 11.67
CA LEU A 562 -0.87 7.54 11.17
C LEU A 562 0.55 8.10 11.31
N TYR A 563 1.30 7.69 12.33
CA TYR A 563 2.69 8.09 12.49
C TYR A 563 3.56 7.48 11.38
N LEU A 564 3.35 6.21 11.03
CA LEU A 564 4.05 5.58 9.90
C LEU A 564 3.79 6.34 8.60
N GLU A 565 2.53 6.71 8.36
CA GLU A 565 2.14 7.50 7.18
C GLU A 565 2.74 8.92 7.21
N LYS A 566 2.70 9.59 8.37
CA LYS A 566 3.30 10.93 8.53
C LYS A 566 4.83 10.91 8.41
N ALA A 567 5.51 9.87 8.89
CA ALA A 567 6.95 9.75 8.76
C ALA A 567 7.36 9.54 7.29
N SER A 568 6.55 8.82 6.51
CA SER A 568 6.69 8.77 5.04
C SER A 568 6.49 10.17 4.43
N LEU A 569 5.43 10.89 4.83
CA LEU A 569 5.17 12.26 4.38
C LEU A 569 6.24 13.28 4.81
N LEU A 570 6.82 13.15 6.00
CA LEU A 570 7.87 14.04 6.49
C LEU A 570 9.23 13.71 5.89
N ALA A 571 9.55 12.44 5.64
CA ALA A 571 10.74 12.06 4.89
C ALA A 571 10.65 12.58 3.44
N LEU A 572 9.46 12.55 2.84
CA LEU A 572 9.17 13.23 1.58
C LEU A 572 9.41 14.75 1.72
N LEU A 573 8.87 15.38 2.78
CA LEU A 573 9.05 16.82 3.02
C LEU A 573 10.48 17.27 3.33
N GLU A 574 11.27 16.44 4.00
CA GLU A 574 12.69 16.69 4.27
C GLU A 574 13.56 16.44 3.04
N SER A 575 13.14 15.58 2.09
CA SER A 575 13.78 15.50 0.78
C SER A 575 13.55 16.75 -0.10
N PHE A 576 12.61 17.63 0.31
CA PHE A 576 12.40 18.95 -0.30
C PHE A 576 13.18 20.08 0.40
N ARG A 577 14.05 19.79 1.38
CA ARG A 577 14.97 20.74 2.00
C ARG A 577 16.41 20.40 1.65
#